data_AF-A0A957QAZ4-F1
#
_entry.id   AF-A0A957QAZ4-F1
#
_cell.length_a   1.000
_cell.length_b   1.000
_cell.length_c   1.000
_cell.angle_alpha   90.00
_cell.angle_beta   90.00
_cell.angle_gamma   90.00
#
_symmetry.space_group_name_H-M   'P 1'
#
loop_
_entity.id
_entity.type
_entity.pdbx_description
1 polymer ?
#
loop_
_entity_poly.entity_id
_entity_poly.type
_entity_poly.pdbx_seq_one_letter_code
_entity_poly.pdbx_strand_id
1 'polypeptide(L)'
;PDVILMDLEMPVMDGIEAIRRITASRPDARILVLTSFATDDKVFPAIKAGALGYLLKDSSPDELVRAIRQVHRGESSLHPTIARKLLQEMSRPMQKPPTEDPLTEREVEVLKLVAQGRSNQDIADELVISEATVRTHVSNILGKLHLASRTQAALYALKEGLASLDDADIAP
;
A
#
# COMPACT_ATOMS: atom_id res chain seq x y z
N PRO A 1 9.41 -11.04 13.58
CA PRO A 1 8.09 -11.57 13.21
C PRO A 1 7.89 -11.36 11.72
N ASP A 2 7.26 -12.29 11.02
CA ASP A 2 7.09 -12.20 9.57
C ASP A 2 5.87 -11.37 9.17
N VAL A 3 4.84 -11.34 10.02
CA VAL A 3 3.69 -10.43 9.92
C VAL A 3 3.36 -9.95 11.33
N ILE A 4 3.01 -8.68 11.45
CA ILE A 4 2.54 -8.05 12.69
C ILE A 4 1.04 -7.78 12.51
N LEU A 5 0.21 -8.42 13.32
CA LEU A 5 -1.18 -7.99 13.49
C LEU A 5 -1.19 -6.78 14.44
N MET A 6 -1.76 -5.67 13.99
CA MET A 6 -1.80 -4.43 14.76
C MET A 6 -3.24 -4.00 15.02
N ASP A 7 -3.59 -3.81 16.29
CA ASP A 7 -4.80 -3.09 16.67
C ASP A 7 -4.53 -1.59 16.66
N LEU A 8 -5.47 -0.78 16.17
CA LEU A 8 -5.35 0.67 16.28
C LEU A 8 -5.78 1.18 17.65
N GLU A 9 -6.65 0.46 18.34
CA GLU A 9 -7.20 0.88 19.64
C GLU A 9 -6.45 0.18 20.78
N MET A 10 -5.25 0.70 21.07
CA MET A 10 -4.42 0.19 22.15
C MET A 10 -4.31 1.20 23.30
N PRO A 11 -4.33 0.73 24.57
CA PRO A 11 -4.02 1.60 25.70
C PRO A 11 -2.55 2.03 25.65
N VAL A 12 -2.25 3.24 26.15
CA VAL A 12 -0.91 3.86 26.25
C VAL A 12 -0.34 4.40 24.93
N MET A 13 -0.31 3.62 23.85
CA MET A 13 0.20 4.06 22.54
C MET A 13 -0.78 3.68 21.43
N ASP A 14 -1.20 4.68 20.67
CA ASP A 14 -2.03 4.49 19.47
C ASP A 14 -1.33 3.58 18.45
N GLY A 15 -2.08 2.68 17.82
CA GLY A 15 -1.52 1.74 16.85
C GLY A 15 -0.91 2.43 15.63
N ILE A 16 -1.39 3.62 15.25
CA ILE A 16 -0.79 4.39 14.14
C ILE A 16 0.63 4.84 14.51
N GLU A 17 0.83 5.31 15.75
CA GLU A 17 2.15 5.70 16.24
C GLU A 17 3.07 4.47 16.41
N ALA A 18 2.53 3.33 16.85
CA ALA A 18 3.27 2.08 16.91
C ALA A 18 3.75 1.65 15.51
N ILE A 19 2.87 1.68 14.50
CA ILE A 19 3.21 1.40 13.10
C ILE A 19 4.36 2.31 12.66
N ARG A 20 4.25 3.62 12.89
CA ARG A 20 5.28 4.59 12.47
C ARG A 20 6.66 4.26 13.05
N ARG A 21 6.72 3.92 14.34
CA ARG A 21 7.99 3.55 15.01
C ARG A 21 8.55 2.22 14.51
N ILE A 22 7.68 1.25 14.28
CA ILE A 22 8.08 -0.07 13.75
C ILE A 22 8.64 0.11 12.35
N THR A 23 7.92 0.78 11.44
CA THR A 23 8.36 1.00 10.07
C THR A 23 9.66 1.82 10.01
N ALA A 24 9.84 2.80 10.91
CA ALA A 24 11.07 3.60 10.98
C ALA A 24 12.31 2.78 11.42
N SER A 25 12.13 1.81 12.31
CA SER A 25 13.21 0.93 12.78
C SER A 25 13.40 -0.32 11.91
N ARG A 26 12.34 -0.74 11.21
CA ARG A 26 12.26 -1.93 10.36
C ARG A 26 11.43 -1.61 9.11
N PRO A 27 12.04 -1.04 8.06
CA PRO A 27 11.34 -0.68 6.83
C PRO A 27 10.70 -1.87 6.10
N ASP A 28 11.16 -3.09 6.39
CA ASP A 28 10.67 -4.36 5.86
C ASP A 28 9.51 -4.95 6.69
N ALA A 29 9.08 -4.28 7.76
CA ALA A 29 8.01 -4.77 8.62
C ALA A 29 6.69 -4.89 7.86
N ARG A 30 6.09 -6.08 7.93
CA ARG A 30 4.81 -6.38 7.26
C ARG A 30 3.69 -6.28 8.27
N ILE A 31 2.94 -5.19 8.23
CA ILE A 31 1.91 -4.89 9.24
C ILE A 31 0.51 -5.02 8.64
N LEU A 32 -0.31 -5.89 9.24
CA LEU A 32 -1.74 -6.04 8.96
C LEU A 32 -2.53 -5.40 10.10
N VAL A 33 -3.27 -4.34 9.80
CA VAL A 33 -4.13 -3.67 10.77
C VAL A 33 -5.46 -4.39 10.91
N LEU A 34 -5.91 -4.58 12.16
CA LEU A 34 -7.26 -4.96 12.52
C LEU A 34 -7.97 -3.79 13.20
N THR A 35 -9.18 -3.46 12.77
CA THR A 35 -10.01 -2.43 13.42
C THR A 35 -11.44 -2.90 13.67
N SER A 36 -12.04 -2.47 14.77
CA SER A 36 -13.47 -2.64 15.06
C SER A 36 -14.34 -1.77 14.16
N PHE A 37 -13.83 -0.63 13.71
CA PHE A 37 -14.58 0.32 12.89
C PHE A 37 -13.73 0.85 11.74
N ALA A 38 -14.32 0.90 10.56
CA ALA A 38 -13.80 1.65 9.42
C ALA A 38 -14.03 3.16 9.62
N THR A 39 -13.67 3.76 10.76
CA THR A 39 -13.80 5.22 10.88
C THR A 39 -12.82 5.89 9.93
N ASP A 40 -13.30 6.86 9.15
CA ASP A 40 -12.57 7.45 8.01
C ASP A 40 -11.24 8.10 8.44
N ASP A 41 -11.15 8.50 9.70
CA ASP A 41 -10.05 9.25 10.30
C ASP A 41 -8.80 8.42 10.62
N LYS A 42 -8.91 7.10 10.83
CA LYS A 42 -7.77 6.25 11.24
C LYS A 42 -7.18 5.40 10.11
N VAL A 43 -7.99 5.09 9.09
CA VAL A 43 -7.58 4.26 7.96
C VAL A 43 -6.41 4.88 7.20
N PHE A 44 -6.59 6.12 6.75
CA PHE A 44 -5.59 6.79 5.91
C PHE A 44 -4.27 7.04 6.66
N PRO A 45 -4.27 7.52 7.92
CA PRO A 45 -3.03 7.69 8.67
C PRO A 45 -2.31 6.37 8.96
N ALA A 46 -3.02 5.26 9.18
CA ALA A 46 -2.40 3.95 9.38
C ALA A 46 -1.64 3.46 8.13
N ILE A 47 -2.23 3.63 6.94
CA ILE A 47 -1.57 3.30 5.68
C ILE A 47 -0.39 4.24 5.43
N LYS A 48 -0.53 5.53 5.73
CA LYS A 48 0.58 6.50 5.65
C LYS A 48 1.71 6.18 6.63
N ALA A 49 1.41 5.54 7.75
CA ALA A 49 2.43 5.11 8.72
C ALA A 49 3.19 3.84 8.26
N GLY A 50 2.71 3.13 7.24
CA GLY A 50 3.37 1.95 6.65
C GLY A 50 2.62 0.63 6.84
N ALA A 51 1.32 0.64 7.14
CA ALA A 51 0.53 -0.57 7.12
C ALA A 51 0.42 -1.15 5.69
N LEU A 52 0.68 -2.45 5.54
CA LEU A 52 0.55 -3.18 4.27
C LEU A 52 -0.86 -3.72 4.06
N GLY A 53 -1.56 -4.09 5.14
CA GLY A 53 -2.93 -4.58 5.06
C GLY A 53 -3.85 -3.93 6.08
N TYR A 54 -5.15 -4.01 5.81
CA TYR A 54 -6.20 -3.46 6.64
C TYR A 54 -7.46 -4.31 6.55
N LEU A 55 -7.86 -4.89 7.68
CA LEU A 55 -9.01 -5.81 7.81
C LEU A 55 -9.89 -5.38 8.99
N LEU A 56 -11.18 -5.71 8.93
CA LEU A 56 -12.10 -5.46 10.03
C LEU A 56 -12.04 -6.62 11.04
N LYS A 57 -12.26 -6.31 12.32
CA LYS A 57 -12.27 -7.30 13.41
C LYS A 57 -13.46 -8.27 13.31
N ASP A 58 -14.48 -7.93 12.55
CA ASP A 58 -15.64 -8.79 12.24
C ASP A 58 -15.43 -9.67 10.99
N SER A 59 -14.31 -9.50 10.27
CA SER A 59 -13.98 -10.35 9.13
C SER A 59 -13.84 -11.81 9.54
N SER A 60 -14.17 -12.70 8.61
CA SER A 60 -14.13 -14.14 8.87
C SER A 60 -12.71 -14.63 9.14
N PRO A 61 -12.53 -15.73 9.91
CA PRO A 61 -11.20 -16.32 10.13
C PRO A 61 -10.47 -16.67 8.83
N ASP A 62 -11.19 -17.12 7.81
CA ASP A 62 -10.62 -17.44 6.51
C ASP A 62 -10.10 -16.20 5.78
N GLU A 63 -10.82 -15.07 5.86
CA GLU A 63 -10.35 -13.79 5.33
C GLU A 63 -9.10 -13.30 6.06
N LEU A 64 -9.07 -13.45 7.39
CA LEU A 64 -7.88 -13.11 8.17
C LEU A 64 -6.67 -13.94 7.75
N VAL A 65 -6.82 -15.26 7.62
CA VAL A 65 -5.73 -16.15 7.17
C VAL A 65 -5.26 -15.78 5.76
N ARG A 66 -6.19 -15.46 4.85
CA ARG A 66 -5.85 -14.98 3.50
C ARG A 66 -5.06 -13.67 3.56
N ALA A 67 -5.54 -12.69 4.32
CA ALA A 67 -4.89 -11.39 4.48
C ALA A 67 -3.47 -11.51 5.05
N ILE A 68 -3.27 -12.37 6.05
CA ILE A 68 -1.94 -12.64 6.63
C ILE A 68 -0.99 -13.20 5.56
N ARG A 69 -1.45 -14.16 4.75
CA ARG A 69 -0.63 -14.78 3.69
C ARG A 69 -0.24 -13.78 2.60
N GLN A 70 -1.16 -12.89 2.21
CA GLN A 70 -0.89 -11.82 1.26
C GLN A 70 0.13 -10.84 1.82
N VAL A 71 -0.11 -10.32 3.03
CA VAL A 71 0.82 -9.39 3.70
C VAL A 71 2.20 -10.04 3.90
N HIS A 72 2.26 -11.34 4.22
CA HIS A 72 3.52 -12.08 4.31
C HIS A 72 4.31 -12.10 2.99
N ARG A 73 3.64 -12.11 1.84
CA ARG A 73 4.27 -12.01 0.51
C ARG A 73 4.65 -10.58 0.13
N GLY A 74 4.34 -9.60 0.98
CA GLY A 74 4.50 -8.17 0.68
C GLY A 74 3.37 -7.60 -0.17
N GLU A 75 2.27 -8.33 -0.32
CA GLU A 75 1.08 -7.89 -1.04
C GLU A 75 0.17 -7.07 -0.12
N SER A 76 -0.56 -6.13 -0.71
CA SER A 76 -1.56 -5.34 0.00
C SER A 76 -2.85 -6.14 0.17
N SER A 77 -3.42 -6.16 1.37
CA SER A 77 -4.75 -6.76 1.62
C SER A 77 -5.67 -5.71 2.23
N LEU A 78 -6.66 -5.24 1.48
CA LEU A 78 -7.60 -4.21 1.94
C LEU A 78 -9.03 -4.73 1.87
N HIS A 79 -9.77 -4.60 2.96
CA HIS A 79 -11.21 -4.85 2.95
C HIS A 79 -11.91 -3.88 1.96
N PRO A 80 -12.92 -4.32 1.17
CA PRO A 80 -13.55 -3.49 0.13
C PRO A 80 -14.08 -2.13 0.63
N THR A 81 -14.68 -2.11 1.82
CA THR A 81 -15.17 -0.88 2.46
C THR A 81 -14.04 0.12 2.74
N ILE A 82 -12.87 -0.38 3.09
CA ILE A 82 -11.66 0.41 3.40
C ILE A 82 -11.05 0.96 2.11
N ALA A 83 -10.97 0.11 1.07
CA ALA A 83 -10.52 0.53 -0.26
C ALA A 83 -11.37 1.68 -0.81
N ARG A 84 -12.71 1.59 -0.71
CA ARG A 84 -13.63 2.67 -1.14
C ARG A 84 -13.39 3.99 -0.40
N LYS A 85 -13.15 3.94 0.92
CA LYS A 85 -12.89 5.14 1.74
C LYS A 85 -11.56 5.80 1.37
N LEU A 86 -10.53 5.01 1.08
CA LEU A 86 -9.25 5.55 0.60
C LEU A 86 -9.42 6.31 -0.72
N LEU A 87 -10.18 5.76 -1.66
CA LEU A 87 -10.47 6.44 -2.92
C LEU A 87 -11.20 7.77 -2.71
N GLN A 88 -12.14 7.84 -1.76
CA GLN A 88 -12.86 9.06 -1.41
C GLN A 88 -11.94 10.13 -0.77
N GLU A 89 -11.08 9.75 0.18
CA GLU A 89 -10.12 10.67 0.79
C GLU A 89 -9.08 11.19 -0.22
N MET A 90 -8.69 10.38 -1.19
CA MET A 90 -7.76 10.79 -2.26
C MET A 90 -8.37 11.73 -3.31
N SER A 91 -9.69 11.86 -3.32
CA SER A 91 -10.40 12.87 -4.12
C SER A 91 -10.16 14.28 -3.57
N ARG A 92 -9.62 14.43 -2.36
CA ARG A 92 -9.16 15.72 -1.84
C ARG A 92 -7.86 16.12 -2.57
N PRO A 93 -7.73 17.38 -3.03
CA PRO A 93 -6.53 17.83 -3.71
C PRO A 93 -5.30 17.66 -2.79
N MET A 94 -4.25 17.02 -3.32
CA MET A 94 -2.96 16.89 -2.62
C MET A 94 -2.39 18.31 -2.42
N GLN A 95 -2.13 18.68 -1.17
CA GLN A 95 -1.65 20.02 -0.81
C GLN A 95 -0.17 20.28 -1.18
N LYS A 96 0.52 19.35 -1.83
CA LYS A 96 1.90 19.55 -2.28
C LYS A 96 2.06 19.20 -3.76
N PRO A 97 2.69 20.09 -4.55
CA PRO A 97 3.06 19.76 -5.93
C PRO A 97 4.03 18.57 -5.92
N PRO A 98 4.04 17.75 -6.99
CA PRO A 98 5.13 16.81 -7.24
C PRO A 98 6.47 17.56 -7.18
N THR A 99 7.54 16.89 -6.75
CA THR A 99 8.90 17.47 -6.78
C THR A 99 9.27 17.99 -8.17
N GLU A 100 10.28 18.86 -8.24
CA GLU A 100 10.85 19.37 -9.50
C GLU A 100 11.46 18.28 -10.40
N ASP A 101 11.61 17.05 -9.89
CA ASP A 101 12.15 15.89 -10.61
C ASP A 101 11.00 14.95 -11.09
N PRO A 102 10.63 15.00 -12.38
CA PRO A 102 9.57 14.15 -12.90
C PRO A 102 9.96 12.66 -12.87
N LEU A 103 8.95 11.79 -12.89
CA LEU A 103 9.19 10.37 -13.09
C LEU A 103 9.79 10.13 -14.48
N THR A 104 10.79 9.26 -14.54
CA THR A 104 11.33 8.75 -15.81
C THR A 104 10.32 7.82 -16.48
N GLU A 105 10.44 7.59 -17.79
CA GLU A 105 9.58 6.64 -18.52
C GLU A 105 9.54 5.26 -17.85
N ARG A 106 10.71 4.79 -17.40
CA ARG A 106 10.83 3.50 -16.72
C ARG A 106 10.15 3.48 -15.36
N GLU A 107 10.19 4.58 -14.62
CA GLU A 107 9.47 4.71 -13.35
C GLU A 107 7.95 4.76 -13.57
N VAL A 108 7.49 5.39 -14.66
CA VAL A 108 6.07 5.39 -15.04
C VAL A 108 5.60 3.98 -15.38
N GLU A 109 6.36 3.20 -16.15
CA GLU A 109 6.03 1.79 -16.46
C GLU A 109 5.90 0.94 -15.19
N VAL A 110 6.89 1.02 -14.29
CA VAL A 110 6.85 0.32 -13.00
C VAL A 110 5.64 0.76 -12.18
N LEU A 111 5.35 2.06 -12.14
CA LEU A 111 4.21 2.61 -11.42
C LEU A 111 2.86 2.09 -11.94
N LYS A 112 2.73 1.90 -13.27
CA LYS A 112 1.51 1.30 -13.86
C LYS A 112 1.31 -0.14 -13.42
N LEU A 113 2.36 -0.96 -13.47
CA LEU A 113 2.28 -2.35 -13.04
C LEU A 113 2.04 -2.49 -11.54
N VAL A 114 2.61 -1.58 -10.74
CA VAL A 114 2.29 -1.45 -9.31
C VAL A 114 0.79 -1.15 -9.10
N ALA A 115 0.21 -0.28 -9.93
CA ALA A 115 -1.22 0.06 -9.88
C ALA A 115 -2.13 -1.11 -10.23
N GLN A 116 -1.67 -2.01 -11.11
CA GLN A 116 -2.34 -3.28 -11.45
C GLN A 116 -2.18 -4.36 -10.38
N GLY A 117 -1.51 -4.07 -9.26
CA GLY A 117 -1.33 -5.03 -8.16
C GLY A 117 -0.27 -6.10 -8.40
N ARG A 118 0.54 -5.99 -9.46
CA ARG A 118 1.65 -6.92 -9.75
C ARG A 118 2.67 -6.93 -8.62
N SER A 119 3.29 -8.08 -8.35
CA SER A 119 4.40 -8.18 -7.39
C SER A 119 5.71 -7.63 -8.00
N ASN A 120 6.74 -7.39 -7.19
CA ASN A 120 8.04 -6.99 -7.74
C ASN A 120 8.65 -8.09 -8.62
N GLN A 121 8.33 -9.36 -8.35
CA GLN A 121 8.78 -10.47 -9.17
C GLN A 121 8.05 -10.47 -10.52
N ASP A 122 6.73 -10.30 -10.53
CA ASP A 122 5.97 -10.23 -11.79
C ASP A 122 6.43 -9.05 -12.65
N ILE A 123 6.68 -7.89 -12.03
CA ILE A 123 7.21 -6.70 -12.71
C ILE A 123 8.61 -6.98 -13.25
N ALA A 124 9.45 -7.67 -12.48
CA ALA A 124 10.81 -8.01 -12.91
C ALA A 124 10.80 -8.93 -14.14
N ASP A 125 9.91 -9.92 -14.13
CA ASP A 125 9.73 -10.88 -15.22
C ASP A 125 9.17 -10.20 -16.47
N GLU A 126 8.16 -9.33 -16.31
CA GLU A 126 7.53 -8.59 -17.42
C GLU A 126 8.48 -7.57 -18.04
N LEU A 127 9.26 -6.88 -17.21
CA LEU A 127 10.17 -5.82 -17.66
C LEU A 127 11.58 -6.34 -17.98
N VAL A 128 11.83 -7.65 -17.83
CA VAL A 128 13.11 -8.34 -18.06
C VAL A 128 14.27 -7.66 -17.30
N ILE A 129 14.07 -7.44 -16.00
CA ILE A 129 15.04 -6.85 -15.08
C ILE A 129 15.11 -7.64 -13.78
N SER A 130 16.03 -7.30 -12.87
CA SER A 130 16.08 -7.97 -11.56
C SER A 130 15.00 -7.43 -10.60
N GLU A 131 14.50 -8.28 -9.71
CA GLU A 131 13.58 -7.88 -8.64
C GLU A 131 14.19 -6.78 -7.73
N ALA A 132 15.52 -6.80 -7.54
CA ALA A 132 16.24 -5.75 -6.83
C ALA A 132 16.15 -4.39 -7.56
N THR A 133 16.23 -4.39 -8.89
CA THR A 133 16.07 -3.20 -9.73
C THR A 133 14.64 -2.63 -9.61
N VAL A 134 13.62 -3.51 -9.58
CA VAL A 134 12.23 -3.08 -9.35
C VAL A 134 12.07 -2.43 -7.98
N ARG A 135 12.64 -3.01 -6.92
CA ARG A 135 12.64 -2.39 -5.57
C ARG A 135 13.24 -0.99 -5.59
N THR A 136 14.35 -0.79 -6.30
CA THR A 136 14.97 0.53 -6.45
C THR A 136 14.05 1.52 -7.16
N HIS A 137 13.41 1.12 -8.28
CA HIS A 137 12.44 1.97 -8.96
C HIS A 137 11.27 2.35 -8.06
N VAL A 138 10.68 1.39 -7.35
CA VAL A 138 9.59 1.66 -6.39
C VAL A 138 10.04 2.64 -5.31
N SER A 139 11.24 2.47 -4.74
CA SER A 139 11.78 3.39 -3.74
C SER A 139 11.94 4.82 -4.29
N ASN A 140 12.43 4.97 -5.52
CA ASN A 140 12.62 6.27 -6.15
C ASN A 140 11.27 6.95 -6.45
N ILE A 141 10.30 6.20 -6.97
CA ILE A 141 8.94 6.69 -7.23
C ILE A 141 8.31 7.24 -5.93
N LEU A 142 8.40 6.47 -4.84
CA LEU A 142 7.89 6.90 -3.54
C LEU A 142 8.57 8.19 -3.05
N GLY A 143 9.88 8.29 -3.23
CA GLY A 143 10.65 9.49 -2.89
C GLY A 143 10.20 10.72 -3.69
N LYS A 144 10.15 10.60 -5.02
CA LYS A 144 9.77 11.68 -5.96
C LYS A 144 8.33 12.15 -5.73
N LEU A 145 7.40 11.21 -5.58
CA LEU A 145 5.98 11.53 -5.38
C LEU A 145 5.63 11.86 -3.92
N HIS A 146 6.61 11.83 -3.00
CA HIS A 146 6.41 12.00 -1.56
C HIS A 146 5.37 11.05 -0.96
N LEU A 147 5.37 9.81 -1.43
CA LEU A 147 4.45 8.76 -1.01
C LEU A 147 5.14 7.86 0.01
N ALA A 148 4.39 7.44 1.01
CA ALA A 148 4.89 6.64 2.12
C ALA A 148 4.80 5.13 1.86
N SER A 149 4.03 4.69 0.86
CA SER A 149 3.84 3.26 0.61
C SER A 149 3.50 2.93 -0.84
N ARG A 150 3.77 1.68 -1.24
CA ARG A 150 3.39 1.10 -2.53
C ARG A 150 1.90 1.29 -2.81
N THR A 151 1.05 1.10 -1.80
CA THR A 151 -0.40 1.30 -1.91
C THR A 151 -0.72 2.74 -2.30
N GLN A 152 -0.03 3.73 -1.72
CA GLN A 152 -0.21 5.13 -2.12
C GLN A 152 0.25 5.37 -3.56
N ALA A 153 1.34 4.73 -4.01
CA ALA A 153 1.79 4.81 -5.40
C ALA A 153 0.78 4.20 -6.38
N ALA A 154 0.27 3.01 -6.09
CA ALA A 154 -0.77 2.36 -6.88
C ALA A 154 -2.00 3.27 -7.02
N LEU A 155 -2.47 3.83 -5.91
CA LEU A 155 -3.63 4.70 -5.90
C LEU A 155 -3.36 6.05 -6.60
N TYR A 156 -2.15 6.60 -6.49
CA TYR A 156 -1.73 7.80 -7.22
C TYR A 156 -1.80 7.57 -8.73
N ALA A 157 -1.29 6.44 -9.20
CA ALA A 157 -1.32 6.09 -10.63
C ALA A 157 -2.74 5.98 -11.19
N LEU A 158 -3.67 5.37 -10.44
CA LEU A 158 -5.08 5.30 -10.81
C LEU A 158 -5.72 6.70 -10.89
N LYS A 159 -5.39 7.60 -9.94
CA LYS A 159 -5.91 8.97 -9.91
C LYS A 159 -5.45 9.81 -11.11
N GLU A 160 -4.18 9.71 -11.47
CA GLU A 160 -3.59 10.45 -12.60
C GLU A 160 -3.98 9.83 -13.96
N GLY A 161 -4.78 8.77 -13.98
CA GLY A 161 -5.17 8.07 -15.21
C GLY A 161 -4.02 7.32 -15.87
N LEU A 162 -2.94 7.03 -15.12
CA LEU A 162 -1.80 6.27 -15.62
C LEU A 162 -2.12 4.78 -15.75
N ALA A 163 -3.08 4.27 -14.97
CA ALA A 163 -3.59 2.91 -15.02
C ALA A 163 -5.12 2.90 -14.78
N SER A 164 -5.83 1.92 -15.34
CA SER A 164 -7.25 1.67 -15.06
C SER A 164 -7.43 0.47 -14.14
N LEU A 165 -8.51 0.46 -13.36
CA LEU A 165 -8.96 -0.74 -12.62
C LEU A 165 -9.44 -1.84 -13.59
N ASP A 166 -9.83 -1.48 -14.82
CA ASP A 166 -10.19 -2.44 -15.87
C ASP A 166 -8.95 -3.13 -16.47
N ASP A 167 -7.75 -2.59 -16.27
CA ASP A 167 -6.48 -3.25 -16.62
C ASP A 167 -6.07 -4.30 -15.57
N ALA A 168 -6.77 -4.35 -14.44
CA ALA A 168 -6.56 -5.32 -13.38
C ALA A 168 -7.33 -6.65 -13.63
N ASP A 169 -7.93 -6.80 -14.81
CA ASP A 169 -8.83 -7.91 -15.09
C ASP A 169 -8.13 -9.27 -15.33
N ILE A 170 -8.50 -10.19 -14.43
CA ILE A 170 -8.77 -11.62 -14.62
C ILE A 170 -7.55 -12.54 -14.69
N ALA A 171 -7.22 -13.14 -13.55
CA ALA A 171 -6.84 -14.54 -13.52
C ALA A 171 -8.00 -15.35 -12.91
N PRO A 172 -8.45 -16.44 -13.58
CA PRO A 172 -9.52 -17.31 -13.09
C PRO A 172 -9.15 -18.11 -11.84
#